data_AF-A0A442B2R7-F1
#
_entry.id   AF-A0A442B2R7-F1
#
_cell.length_a   1.000
_cell.length_b   1.000
_cell.length_c   1.000
_cell.angle_alpha   90.00
_cell.angle_beta   90.00
_cell.angle_gamma   90.00
#
_symmetry.space_group_name_H-M   'P 1'
#
loop_
_entity.id
_entity.type
_entity.pdbx_description
1 polymer ?
#
loop_
_entity_poly.entity_id
_entity_poly.type
_entity_poly.pdbx_seq_one_letter_code
_entity_poly.pdbx_strand_id
1 'polypeptide(L)'
;MRHIKIAFWGLLALLSILWLAAEPSALQPEGFMALRDAMVQYSGVVAIGVMSVAMILALRPRWPERWFGGLDKMYRLHKWLGITALVVSVAHWLWSQAPKWGVGWDLLKRPARGERPAVENPVEAFFMSLRGSAEGVGEWAFYAAVLLIALALVRYFPYRLFYKTHRLLAVAYLVLVFHAVV
;
A
#
# COMPACT_ATOMS: atom_id res chain seq x y z
N MET A 1 8.96 -17.55 17.24
CA MET A 1 8.72 -17.22 15.81
C MET A 1 7.34 -17.60 15.31
N ARG A 2 6.69 -18.67 15.83
CA ARG A 2 5.37 -19.14 15.37
C ARG A 2 4.30 -18.03 15.34
N HIS A 3 4.08 -17.31 16.45
CA HIS A 3 3.08 -16.23 16.52
C HIS A 3 3.31 -15.09 15.52
N ILE A 4 4.57 -14.70 15.29
CA ILE A 4 4.91 -13.67 14.29
C ILE A 4 4.50 -14.14 12.88
N LYS A 5 4.87 -15.37 12.51
CA LYS A 5 4.52 -15.93 11.20
C LYS A 5 3.01 -16.05 11.03
N ILE A 6 2.30 -16.51 12.05
CA ILE A 6 0.84 -16.62 12.04
C ILE A 6 0.20 -15.24 11.87
N ALA A 7 0.61 -14.23 12.65
CA ALA A 7 0.05 -12.90 12.54
C ALA A 7 0.35 -12.25 11.17
N PHE A 8 1.57 -12.41 10.67
CA PHE A 8 1.97 -11.89 9.38
C PHE A 8 1.17 -12.51 8.23
N TRP A 9 1.19 -13.85 8.11
CA TRP A 9 0.47 -14.55 7.04
C TRP A 9 -1.04 -14.47 7.22
N GLY A 10 -1.53 -14.49 8.46
CA GLY A 10 -2.94 -14.33 8.77
C GLY A 10 -3.46 -12.96 8.37
N LEU A 11 -2.69 -11.88 8.59
CA LEU A 11 -3.03 -10.54 8.11
C LEU A 11 -3.11 -10.50 6.58
N LEU A 12 -2.09 -11.03 5.89
CA LEU A 12 -2.09 -11.05 4.42
C LEU A 12 -3.25 -11.87 3.86
N ALA A 13 -3.51 -13.05 4.42
CA ALA A 13 -4.63 -13.89 4.03
C ALA A 13 -5.97 -13.18 4.30
N LEU A 14 -6.13 -12.53 5.46
CA LEU A 14 -7.34 -11.78 5.79
C LEU A 14 -7.59 -10.65 4.78
N LEU A 15 -6.58 -9.82 4.52
CA LEU A 15 -6.70 -8.72 3.54
C LEU A 15 -7.04 -9.25 2.15
N SER A 16 -6.42 -10.37 1.75
CA SER A 16 -6.67 -10.98 0.44
C SER A 16 -8.07 -11.58 0.32
N ILE A 17 -8.54 -12.27 1.35
CA ILE A 17 -9.88 -12.86 1.39
C ILE A 17 -10.94 -11.75 1.40
N LEU A 18 -10.75 -10.70 2.22
CA LEU A 18 -11.68 -9.57 2.28
C LEU A 18 -11.74 -8.82 0.95
N TRP A 19 -10.59 -8.59 0.31
CA TRP A 19 -10.56 -7.96 -1.02
C TRP A 19 -11.26 -8.84 -2.06
N LEU A 20 -10.97 -10.14 -2.09
CA LEU A 20 -11.58 -11.08 -3.05
C LEU A 20 -13.09 -11.22 -2.84
N ALA A 21 -13.56 -11.15 -1.59
CA ALA A 21 -14.98 -11.15 -1.28
C ALA A 21 -15.69 -9.87 -1.76
N ALA A 22 -14.97 -8.73 -1.78
CA ALA A 22 -15.48 -7.46 -2.29
C ALA A 22 -15.42 -7.36 -3.82
N GLU A 23 -14.41 -7.98 -4.45
CA GLU A 23 -14.20 -7.94 -5.91
C GLU A 23 -14.00 -9.37 -6.51
N PRO A 24 -15.05 -10.21 -6.56
CA PRO A 24 -14.93 -11.58 -7.09
C PRO A 24 -14.61 -11.64 -8.59
N SER A 25 -14.96 -10.57 -9.33
CA SER A 25 -14.74 -10.45 -10.77
C SER A 25 -13.25 -10.53 -11.15
N ALA A 26 -12.36 -10.21 -10.20
CA ALA A 26 -10.92 -10.26 -10.40
C ALA A 26 -10.36 -11.66 -10.70
N LEU A 27 -11.12 -12.73 -10.43
CA LEU A 27 -10.73 -14.11 -10.81
C LEU A 27 -10.92 -14.41 -12.29
N GLN A 28 -11.73 -13.60 -12.99
CA GLN A 28 -12.05 -13.78 -14.40
C GLN A 28 -11.92 -12.43 -15.14
N PRO A 29 -10.69 -11.86 -15.20
CA PRO A 29 -10.51 -10.55 -15.81
C PRO A 29 -10.75 -10.62 -17.32
N GLU A 30 -11.54 -9.68 -17.84
CA GLU A 30 -11.80 -9.50 -19.27
C GLU A 30 -10.61 -8.81 -19.98
N GLY A 31 -9.47 -9.50 -19.99
CA GLY A 31 -8.24 -9.03 -20.63
C GLY A 31 -7.30 -8.23 -19.72
N PHE A 32 -6.26 -7.67 -20.32
CA PHE A 32 -5.13 -7.10 -19.58
C PHE A 32 -5.49 -5.85 -18.75
N MET A 33 -6.37 -4.99 -19.24
CA MET A 33 -6.75 -3.75 -18.53
C MET A 33 -7.58 -4.06 -17.28
N ALA A 34 -8.52 -5.01 -17.38
CA ALA A 34 -9.29 -5.49 -16.24
C ALA A 34 -8.37 -6.14 -15.18
N LEU A 35 -7.42 -6.98 -15.62
CA LEU A 35 -6.41 -7.55 -14.71
C LEU A 35 -5.57 -6.46 -14.04
N ARG A 36 -5.11 -5.46 -14.80
CA ARG A 36 -4.34 -4.33 -14.28
C ARG A 36 -5.13 -3.59 -13.20
N ASP A 37 -6.39 -3.28 -13.44
CA ASP A 37 -7.23 -2.55 -12.50
C ASP A 37 -7.42 -3.35 -11.19
N ALA A 38 -7.70 -4.65 -11.31
CA ALA A 38 -7.77 -5.56 -10.17
C ALA A 38 -6.44 -5.62 -9.39
N MET A 39 -5.30 -5.72 -10.09
CA MET A 39 -3.98 -5.78 -9.44
C MET A 39 -3.61 -4.47 -8.74
N VAL A 40 -3.89 -3.31 -9.34
CA VAL A 40 -3.68 -2.01 -8.70
C VAL A 40 -4.50 -1.90 -7.41
N GLN A 41 -5.78 -2.29 -7.45
CA GLN A 41 -6.65 -2.26 -6.28
C GLN A 41 -6.16 -3.22 -5.19
N TYR A 42 -5.90 -4.49 -5.54
CA TYR A 42 -5.43 -5.51 -4.61
C TYR A 42 -4.13 -5.10 -3.92
N SER A 43 -3.10 -4.72 -4.69
CA SER A 43 -1.82 -4.33 -4.13
C SER A 43 -1.93 -3.05 -3.30
N GLY A 44 -2.84 -2.13 -3.67
CA GLY A 44 -3.14 -0.93 -2.87
C GLY A 44 -3.71 -1.27 -1.50
N VAL A 45 -4.73 -2.14 -1.46
CA VAL A 45 -5.36 -2.63 -0.21
C VAL A 45 -4.35 -3.34 0.68
N VAL A 46 -3.55 -4.24 0.11
CA VAL A 46 -2.52 -4.95 0.89
C VAL A 46 -1.47 -3.97 1.41
N ALA A 47 -0.96 -3.07 0.58
CA ALA A 47 0.06 -2.09 0.97
C ALA A 47 -0.42 -1.20 2.13
N ILE A 48 -1.59 -0.56 2.00
CA ILE A 48 -2.11 0.31 3.06
C ILE A 48 -2.45 -0.51 4.31
N GLY A 49 -3.02 -1.70 4.17
CA GLY A 49 -3.35 -2.58 5.30
C GLY A 49 -2.15 -2.99 6.13
N VAL A 50 -1.04 -3.41 5.50
CA VAL A 50 0.18 -3.76 6.24
C VAL A 50 0.85 -2.53 6.85
N MET A 51 0.81 -1.37 6.18
CA MET A 51 1.31 -0.10 6.74
C MET A 51 0.50 0.31 7.97
N SER A 52 -0.82 0.20 7.94
CA SER A 52 -1.71 0.48 9.08
C SER A 52 -1.33 -0.35 10.30
N VAL A 53 -1.15 -1.67 10.12
CA VAL A 53 -0.72 -2.55 11.23
C VAL A 53 0.69 -2.20 11.70
N ALA A 54 1.61 -1.87 10.79
CA ALA A 54 2.94 -1.42 11.16
C ALA A 54 2.91 -0.14 12.01
N MET A 55 2.03 0.82 11.69
CA MET A 55 1.81 2.04 12.49
C MET A 55 1.23 1.74 13.87
N ILE A 56 0.25 0.82 13.96
CA ILE A 56 -0.28 0.37 15.26
C ILE A 56 0.85 -0.23 16.11
N LEU A 57 1.71 -1.09 15.54
CA LEU A 57 2.85 -1.66 16.26
C LEU A 57 3.87 -0.60 16.69
N ALA A 58 4.03 0.48 15.92
CA ALA A 58 4.94 1.58 16.24
C ALA A 58 4.54 2.34 17.53
N LEU A 59 3.25 2.30 17.89
CA LEU A 59 2.74 2.83 19.17
C LEU A 59 3.12 1.97 20.38
N ARG A 60 3.77 0.82 20.17
CA ARG A 60 4.17 -0.15 21.20
C ARG A 60 3.02 -0.53 22.14
N PRO A 61 1.88 -1.00 21.61
CA PRO A 61 0.76 -1.42 22.45
C PRO A 61 1.20 -2.56 23.38
N ARG A 62 0.82 -2.48 24.66
CA ARG A 62 1.17 -3.48 25.67
C ARG A 62 0.27 -4.72 25.61
N TRP A 63 -0.95 -4.59 25.10
CA TRP A 63 -1.97 -5.66 25.11
C TRP A 63 -1.59 -6.92 24.30
N PRO A 64 -0.93 -6.86 23.11
CA PRO A 64 -0.56 -8.05 22.37
C PRO A 64 0.88 -8.51 22.68
N GLU A 65 1.63 -7.75 23.50
CA GLU A 65 3.06 -7.97 23.75
C GLU A 65 3.31 -9.37 24.32
N ARG A 66 2.46 -9.80 25.28
CA ARG A 66 2.54 -11.14 25.89
C ARG A 66 2.32 -12.26 24.87
N TRP A 67 1.36 -12.09 23.95
CA TRP A 67 1.05 -13.10 22.93
C TRP A 67 2.15 -13.23 21.88
N PHE A 68 2.72 -12.09 21.45
CA PHE A 68 3.88 -12.12 20.56
C PHE A 68 5.14 -12.65 21.24
N GLY A 69 5.19 -12.60 22.57
CA GLY A 69 6.28 -13.09 23.41
C GLY A 69 7.41 -12.07 23.58
N GLY A 70 7.05 -10.78 23.68
CA GLY A 70 7.94 -9.66 23.98
C GLY A 70 8.06 -8.61 22.85
N LEU A 71 8.50 -7.41 23.24
CA LEU A 71 8.66 -6.26 22.35
C LEU A 71 9.59 -6.53 21.16
N ASP A 72 10.69 -7.26 21.35
CA ASP A 72 11.62 -7.65 20.29
C ASP A 72 10.94 -8.41 19.14
N LYS A 73 9.96 -9.25 19.46
CA LYS A 73 9.22 -10.03 18.48
C LYS A 73 8.22 -9.15 17.72
N MET A 74 7.60 -8.18 18.39
CA MET A 74 6.79 -7.16 17.73
C MET A 74 7.63 -6.28 16.79
N TYR A 75 8.86 -5.94 17.17
CA TYR A 75 9.79 -5.23 16.28
C TYR A 75 10.14 -6.01 15.03
N ARG A 76 10.37 -7.33 15.17
CA ARG A 76 10.59 -8.20 14.01
C ARG A 76 9.36 -8.24 13.10
N LEU A 77 8.15 -8.30 13.66
CA LEU A 77 6.92 -8.22 12.87
C LEU A 77 6.81 -6.86 12.15
N HIS A 78 7.02 -5.74 12.84
CA HIS A 78 7.01 -4.40 12.25
C HIS A 78 8.00 -4.29 11.09
N LYS A 79 9.22 -4.82 11.24
CA LYS A 79 10.21 -4.85 10.16
C LYS A 79 9.72 -5.62 8.93
N TRP A 80 9.14 -6.82 9.13
CA TRP A 80 8.62 -7.62 8.02
C TRP A 80 7.41 -6.97 7.35
N LEU A 81 6.52 -6.33 8.11
CA LEU A 81 5.43 -5.52 7.57
C LEU A 81 5.97 -4.33 6.76
N GLY A 82 7.00 -3.65 7.23
CA GLY A 82 7.65 -2.55 6.50
C GLY A 82 8.31 -3.01 5.18
N ILE A 83 8.99 -4.16 5.18
CA ILE A 83 9.53 -4.74 3.94
C ILE A 83 8.41 -5.12 2.97
N THR A 84 7.32 -5.69 3.49
CA THR A 84 6.16 -6.07 2.68
C THR A 84 5.47 -4.84 2.09
N ALA A 85 5.30 -3.78 2.89
CA ALA A 85 4.79 -2.50 2.43
C ALA A 85 5.64 -1.95 1.28
N LEU A 86 6.98 -2.00 1.40
CA LEU A 86 7.89 -1.56 0.34
C LEU A 86 7.70 -2.38 -0.94
N VAL A 87 7.74 -3.71 -0.86
CA VAL A 87 7.62 -4.57 -2.04
C VAL A 87 6.26 -4.40 -2.73
N VAL A 88 5.18 -4.41 -1.94
CA VAL A 88 3.81 -4.34 -2.48
C VAL A 88 3.48 -2.94 -3.00
N SER A 89 3.96 -1.86 -2.36
CA SER A 89 3.76 -0.50 -2.87
C SER A 89 4.53 -0.25 -4.17
N VAL A 90 5.74 -0.80 -4.32
CA VAL A 90 6.47 -0.77 -5.60
C VAL A 90 5.72 -1.56 -6.67
N ALA A 91 5.20 -2.74 -6.34
CA ALA A 91 4.36 -3.51 -7.26
C ALA A 91 3.09 -2.73 -7.67
N HIS A 92 2.40 -2.10 -6.72
CA HIS A 92 1.24 -1.23 -6.96
C HIS A 92 1.57 -0.09 -7.94
N TRP A 93 2.67 0.62 -7.69
CA TRP A 93 3.13 1.69 -8.56
C TRP A 93 3.48 1.17 -9.97
N LEU A 94 4.14 0.02 -10.08
CA LEU A 94 4.47 -0.61 -11.37
C LEU A 94 3.22 -1.03 -12.14
N TRP A 95 2.21 -1.62 -11.49
CA TRP A 95 0.92 -1.92 -12.11
C TRP A 95 0.20 -0.66 -12.62
N SER A 96 0.46 0.49 -11.99
CA SER A 96 -0.06 1.77 -12.44
C SER A 96 0.72 2.37 -13.62
N GLN A 97 2.06 2.38 -13.54
CA GLN A 97 2.92 3.11 -14.49
C GLN A 97 3.43 2.27 -15.66
N ALA A 98 3.76 0.99 -15.46
CA ALA A 98 4.32 0.14 -16.52
C ALA A 98 3.40 0.00 -17.75
N PRO A 99 2.06 -0.14 -17.62
CA PRO A 99 1.17 -0.10 -18.77
C PRO A 99 1.25 1.21 -19.55
N LYS A 100 1.44 2.35 -18.87
CA LYS A 100 1.58 3.66 -19.53
C LYS A 100 2.85 3.73 -20.37
N TRP A 101 3.96 3.17 -19.89
CA TRP A 101 5.19 3.06 -20.67
C TRP A 101 5.01 2.12 -21.86
N GLY A 102 4.34 0.98 -21.67
CA GLY A 102 4.01 0.05 -22.76
C GLY A 102 3.19 0.71 -23.87
N VAL A 103 2.25 1.59 -23.51
CA VAL A 103 1.52 2.41 -24.51
C VAL A 103 2.47 3.41 -25.20
N GLY A 104 3.37 4.05 -24.46
CA GLY A 104 4.36 4.98 -25.03
C GLY A 104 5.38 4.32 -25.97
N TRP A 105 5.67 3.03 -25.77
CA TRP A 105 6.55 2.23 -26.62
C TRP A 105 5.80 1.45 -27.72
N ASP A 106 4.51 1.73 -27.94
CA ASP A 106 3.64 1.05 -28.91
C ASP A 106 3.52 -0.49 -28.69
N LEU A 107 3.84 -0.96 -27.48
CA LEU A 107 3.65 -2.35 -27.06
C LEU A 107 2.20 -2.62 -26.61
N LEU A 108 1.46 -1.58 -26.25
CA LEU A 108 0.07 -1.65 -25.79
C LEU A 108 -0.77 -0.57 -26.48
N LYS A 109 -2.01 -0.94 -26.86
CA LYS A 109 -2.97 0.04 -27.35
C LYS A 109 -3.55 0.85 -26.20
N ARG A 110 -3.68 2.16 -26.41
CA ARG A 110 -4.37 3.03 -25.47
C ARG A 110 -5.84 2.59 -25.35
N PRO A 111 -6.35 2.33 -24.13
CA PRO A 111 -7.76 1.99 -23.96
C PRO A 111 -8.65 3.11 -24.48
N ALA A 112 -9.74 2.75 -25.17
CA ALA A 112 -10.79 3.70 -25.50
C ALA A 112 -11.42 4.19 -24.19
N ARG A 113 -11.34 5.48 -23.89
CA ARG A 113 -12.08 6.08 -22.78
C ARG A 113 -13.53 6.19 -23.21
N GLY A 114 -14.40 5.34 -22.65
CA GLY A 114 -15.86 5.46 -22.81
C GLY A 114 -16.41 6.72 -22.13
N GLU A 115 -17.71 6.97 -22.33
CA GLU A 115 -18.44 8.00 -21.59
C GLU A 115 -18.34 7.71 -20.09
N ARG A 116 -17.99 8.73 -19.31
CA ARG A 116 -18.00 8.61 -17.85
C ARG A 116 -19.45 8.65 -17.38
N PRO A 117 -19.90 7.71 -16.54
CA PRO A 117 -21.22 7.80 -15.93
C PRO A 117 -21.37 9.13 -15.19
N ALA A 118 -22.56 9.71 -15.22
CA ALA A 118 -22.86 10.88 -14.41
C ALA A 118 -22.78 10.50 -12.92
N VAL A 119 -22.02 11.26 -12.14
CA VAL A 119 -21.91 11.03 -10.70
C VAL A 119 -23.11 11.69 -10.02
N GLU A 120 -24.08 10.88 -9.60
CA GLU A 120 -25.30 11.37 -8.93
C GLU A 120 -25.12 11.59 -7.43
N ASN A 121 -24.20 10.84 -6.80
CA ASN A 121 -23.97 10.92 -5.36
C ASN A 121 -23.07 12.12 -5.00
N PRO A 122 -23.53 13.07 -4.15
CA PRO A 122 -22.73 14.24 -3.78
C PRO A 122 -21.41 13.91 -3.07
N VAL A 123 -21.38 12.82 -2.28
CA VAL A 123 -20.18 12.36 -1.58
C VAL A 123 -19.16 11.83 -2.58
N GLU A 124 -19.60 11.03 -3.54
CA GLU A 124 -18.74 10.53 -4.62
C GLU A 124 -18.21 11.69 -5.47
N ALA A 125 -19.05 12.67 -5.81
CA ALA A 125 -18.64 13.85 -6.56
C ALA A 125 -17.57 14.66 -5.82
N PHE A 126 -17.69 14.79 -4.49
CA PHE A 126 -16.68 15.45 -3.66
C PHE A 126 -15.34 14.71 -3.71
N PHE A 127 -15.32 13.38 -3.52
CA PHE A 127 -14.07 12.60 -3.63
C PHE A 127 -13.47 12.67 -5.04
N MET A 128 -14.30 12.57 -6.08
CA MET A 128 -13.85 12.71 -7.48
C MET A 128 -13.20 14.07 -7.76
N SER A 129 -13.64 15.14 -7.07
CA SER A 129 -13.02 16.46 -7.18
C SER A 129 -11.60 16.51 -6.57
N LEU A 130 -11.32 15.67 -5.59
CA LEU A 130 -10.02 15.57 -4.91
C LEU A 130 -9.06 14.57 -5.56
N ARG A 131 -9.57 13.69 -6.43
CA ARG A 131 -8.79 12.60 -7.04
C ARG A 131 -7.47 13.05 -7.65
N GLY A 132 -7.45 14.16 -8.39
CA GLY A 132 -6.22 14.68 -9.00
C GLY A 132 -5.17 15.08 -7.97
N SER A 133 -5.61 15.72 -6.88
CA SER A 133 -4.74 16.07 -5.75
C SER A 133 -4.24 14.82 -5.04
N ALA A 134 -5.11 13.85 -4.78
CA ALA A 134 -4.79 12.58 -4.14
C ALA A 134 -3.78 11.74 -4.94
N GLU A 135 -3.92 11.67 -6.26
CA GLU A 135 -2.94 11.01 -7.14
C GLU A 135 -1.58 11.73 -7.07
N GLY A 136 -1.57 13.06 -7.20
CA GLY A 136 -0.33 13.85 -7.19
C GLY A 136 0.44 13.77 -5.88
N VAL A 137 -0.20 14.06 -4.74
CA VAL A 137 0.48 13.99 -3.43
C VAL A 137 0.80 12.56 -3.02
N GLY A 138 -0.03 11.59 -3.44
CA GLY A 138 0.20 10.17 -3.21
C GLY A 138 1.47 9.67 -3.89
N GLU A 139 1.72 10.09 -5.14
CA GLU A 139 2.94 9.74 -5.87
C GLU A 139 4.21 10.26 -5.17
N TRP A 140 4.21 11.53 -4.76
CA TRP A 140 5.34 12.10 -4.00
C TRP A 140 5.54 11.42 -2.64
N ALA A 141 4.45 11.13 -1.93
CA ALA A 141 4.50 10.40 -0.66
C ALA A 141 5.04 8.98 -0.83
N PHE A 142 4.67 8.31 -1.93
CA PHE A 142 5.22 7.00 -2.30
C PHE A 142 6.74 7.06 -2.50
N TYR A 143 7.24 8.01 -3.29
CA TYR A 143 8.69 8.15 -3.50
C TYR A 143 9.44 8.44 -2.20
N ALA A 144 8.91 9.32 -1.35
CA ALA A 144 9.47 9.56 -0.03
C ALA A 144 9.45 8.30 0.84
N ALA A 145 8.35 7.55 0.85
CA ALA A 145 8.23 6.31 1.63
C ALA A 145 9.22 5.24 1.18
N VAL A 146 9.37 5.02 -0.13
CA VAL A 146 10.35 4.09 -0.71
C VAL A 146 11.76 4.46 -0.26
N LEU A 147 12.15 5.73 -0.40
CA LEU A 147 13.47 6.21 0.02
C LEU A 147 13.69 6.00 1.53
N LEU A 148 12.73 6.39 2.36
CA LEU A 148 12.84 6.29 3.81
C LEU A 148 12.89 4.83 4.30
N ILE A 149 12.10 3.93 3.69
CA ILE A 149 12.15 2.49 4.04
C ILE A 149 13.46 1.87 3.55
N ALA A 150 13.94 2.22 2.35
CA ALA A 150 15.22 1.75 1.85
C ALA A 150 16.37 2.17 2.79
N LEU A 151 16.42 3.46 3.18
CA LEU A 151 17.38 3.96 4.17
C LEU A 151 17.27 3.22 5.51
N ALA A 152 16.05 2.91 5.95
CA ALA A 152 15.79 2.16 7.18
C ALA A 152 16.29 0.71 7.14
N LEU A 153 16.51 0.13 5.95
CA LEU A 153 17.04 -1.23 5.77
C LEU A 153 18.56 -1.26 5.63
N VAL A 154 19.21 -0.12 5.34
CA VAL A 154 20.66 -0.01 5.22
C VAL A 154 21.32 -0.14 6.60
N ARG A 155 22.09 -1.21 6.79
CA ARG A 155 22.73 -1.53 8.08
C ARG A 155 23.74 -0.48 8.56
N TYR A 156 24.39 0.23 7.63
CA TYR A 156 25.39 1.24 7.93
C TYR A 156 24.79 2.63 8.21
N PHE A 157 23.46 2.78 8.11
CA PHE A 157 22.81 4.07 8.33
C PHE A 157 22.81 4.42 9.84
N PRO A 158 23.37 5.58 10.25
CA PRO A 158 23.54 5.90 11.67
C PRO A 158 22.21 5.92 12.43
N TYR A 159 22.18 5.31 13.61
CA TYR A 159 20.95 5.16 14.42
C TYR A 159 20.24 6.50 14.71
N ARG A 160 21.01 7.58 14.97
CA ARG A 160 20.43 8.91 15.23
C ARG A 160 19.68 9.46 14.02
N LEU A 161 20.18 9.22 12.81
CA LEU A 161 19.53 9.63 11.57
C LEU A 161 18.35 8.72 11.27
N PHE A 162 18.54 7.40 11.38
CA PHE A 162 17.48 6.40 11.29
C PHE A 162 16.25 6.80 12.11
N TYR A 163 16.42 7.09 13.40
CA TYR A 163 15.31 7.44 14.27
C TYR A 163 14.56 8.70 13.80
N LYS A 164 15.28 9.72 13.32
CA LYS A 164 14.68 10.97 12.84
C LYS A 164 13.95 10.77 11.51
N THR A 165 14.60 10.16 10.53
CA THR A 165 14.05 10.01 9.19
C THR A 165 12.93 8.98 9.17
N HIS A 166 13.06 7.87 9.89
CA HIS A 166 12.03 6.83 9.94
C HIS A 166 10.71 7.34 10.53
N ARG A 167 10.73 8.34 11.44
CA ARG A 167 9.52 8.98 11.95
C ARG A 167 8.74 9.76 10.89
N LEU A 168 9.40 10.22 9.82
CA LEU A 168 8.72 10.90 8.72
C LEU A 168 7.79 9.96 7.94
N LEU A 169 7.97 8.64 8.05
CA LEU A 169 7.04 7.66 7.47
C LEU A 169 5.62 7.78 8.03
N ALA A 170 5.44 8.25 9.27
CA ALA A 170 4.11 8.48 9.82
C ALA A 170 3.38 9.61 9.06
N VAL A 171 4.10 10.67 8.67
CA VAL A 171 3.54 11.76 7.86
C VAL A 171 3.23 11.27 6.45
N ALA A 172 4.19 10.56 5.82
CA ALA A 172 3.97 9.97 4.50
C ALA A 172 2.77 9.00 4.50
N TYR A 173 2.62 8.19 5.55
CA TYR A 173 1.49 7.29 5.72
C TYR A 173 0.15 8.03 5.75
N LEU A 174 0.03 9.17 6.45
CA LEU A 174 -1.23 9.94 6.46
C LEU A 174 -1.58 10.48 5.06
N VAL A 175 -0.59 10.92 4.29
CA VAL A 175 -0.80 11.34 2.89
C VAL A 175 -1.23 10.15 2.03
N LEU A 176 -0.64 8.96 2.26
CA LEU A 176 -1.02 7.73 1.55
C LEU A 176 -2.40 7.22 1.97
N VAL A 177 -2.85 7.45 3.21
CA VAL A 177 -4.23 7.19 3.64
C VAL A 177 -5.19 8.09 2.88
N PHE A 178 -4.88 9.38 2.76
CA PHE A 178 -5.66 10.30 1.91
C PHE A 178 -5.73 9.81 0.47
N HIS A 179 -4.59 9.42 -0.12
CA HIS A 179 -4.53 8.82 -1.45
C HIS A 179 -5.38 7.55 -1.59
N ALA A 180 -5.47 6.72 -0.55
CA ALA A 180 -6.21 5.46 -0.60
C ALA A 180 -7.72 5.63 -0.42
N VAL A 181 -8.17 6.69 0.27
CA VAL A 181 -9.58 6.95 0.57
C VAL A 181 -10.29 7.69 -0.58
N VAL A 182 -9.56 8.54 -1.31
CA VAL A 182 -10.07 9.36 -2.43
C VAL A 182 -9.99 8.61 -3.75
#